data_AF-A0A554FNJ3-F1
#
_entry.id   AF-A0A554FNJ3-F1
#
_cell.length_a   1.000
_cell.length_b   1.000
_cell.length_c   1.000
_cell.angle_alpha   90.00
_cell.angle_beta   90.00
_cell.angle_gamma   90.00
#
_symmetry.space_group_name_H-M   'P 1'
#
loop_
_entity.id
_entity.type
_entity.pdbx_description
1 polymer ?
#
loop_
_entity_poly.entity_id
_entity_poly.type
_entity_poly.pdbx_seq_one_letter_code
_entity_poly.pdbx_strand_id
1 'polypeptide(L)' 'MSYTELSMEERVTIQIGQYQDLSQREIARLLGRSPSTISRE' A
#
# COMPACT_ATOMS: atom_id res chain seq x y z
N MET A 1 -5.64 -5.12 16.67
CA MET A 1 -5.58 -5.15 15.19
C MET A 1 -4.63 -6.27 14.82
N SER A 2 -5.07 -7.29 14.08
CA SER A 2 -4.12 -8.26 13.52
C SER A 2 -3.38 -7.57 12.39
N TYR A 3 -2.08 -7.34 12.57
CA TYR A 3 -1.24 -6.86 11.48
C TYR A 3 -1.04 -8.02 10.52
N THR A 4 -1.68 -7.94 9.35
CA THR A 4 -1.36 -8.84 8.25
C THR A 4 -0.20 -8.24 7.50
N GLU A 5 0.91 -8.96 7.43
CA GLU A 5 2.08 -8.53 6.67
C GLU A 5 1.72 -8.31 5.20
N LEU A 6 2.35 -7.33 4.56
CA LEU A 6 2.21 -7.07 3.14
C LEU A 6 2.86 -8.20 2.34
N SER A 7 2.11 -8.76 1.39
CA SER A 7 2.67 -9.69 0.42
C SER A 7 3.68 -8.98 -0.49
N MET A 8 4.52 -9.75 -1.19
CA MET A 8 5.45 -9.20 -2.18
C MET A 8 4.72 -8.41 -3.27
N GLU A 9 3.56 -8.89 -3.71
CA GLU A 9 2.74 -8.22 -4.73
C GLU A 9 2.23 -6.87 -4.24
N GLU A 10 1.79 -6.79 -2.98
CA GLU A 10 1.35 -5.53 -2.37
C GLU A 10 2.51 -4.54 -2.27
N ARG A 11 3.70 -4.99 -1.86
CA ARG A 11 4.92 -4.15 -1.78
C ARG A 11 5.33 -3.60 -3.15
N VAL A 12 5.31 -4.44 -4.19
CA VAL A 12 5.60 -4.02 -5.57
C VAL A 12 4.56 -2.99 -6.04
N THR A 13 3.28 -3.22 -5.74
CA THR A 13 2.20 -2.28 -6.08
C THR A 13 2.39 -0.93 -5.40
N ILE A 14 2.82 -0.91 -4.14
CA ILE A 14 3.13 0.33 -3.40
C ILE A 14 4.27 1.09 -4.10
N GLN A 15 5.37 0.42 -4.42
CA GLN A 15 6.52 1.06 -5.08
C GLN A 15 6.16 1.64 -6.45
N ILE A 16 5.42 0.88 -7.27
CA ILE A 16 4.95 1.36 -8.57
C ILE A 16 4.02 2.56 -8.39
N GLY A 17 3.07 2.50 -7.45
CA GLY A 17 2.14 3.59 -7.19
C GLY A 17 2.84 4.87 -6.74
N GLN A 18 3.83 4.76 -5.86
CA GLN A 18 4.67 5.90 -5.43
C GLN A 18 5.47 6.48 -6.60
N TYR A 19 6.04 5.63 -7.46
CA TYR A 19 6.75 6.06 -8.66
C TYR A 19 5.84 6.79 -9.67
N GLN A 20 4.51 6.56 -9.60
CA GLN A 20 3.51 7.25 -10.41
C GLN A 20 2.87 8.46 -9.68
N ASP A 21 3.47 8.91 -8.57
CA ASP A 21 2.96 10.00 -7.73
C ASP A 21 1.53 9.78 -7.18
N LEU A 22 1.09 8.51 -7.05
CA LEU A 22 -0.19 8.21 -6.41
C LEU A 22 -0.11 8.49 -4.91
N SER A 23 -1.19 9.04 -4.36
CA SER A 23 -1.30 9.21 -2.91
C SER A 23 -1.41 7.86 -2.19
N GLN A 24 -0.97 7.81 -0.94
CA GLN A 24 -1.12 6.62 -0.09
C GLN A 24 -2.57 6.13 0.01
N ARG A 25 -3.55 7.06 -0.08
CA ARG A 25 -4.98 6.73 -0.06
C ARG A 25 -5.42 6.02 -1.34
N GLU A 26 -4.91 6.44 -2.49
CA GLU A 26 -5.20 5.78 -3.77
C GLU A 26 -4.59 4.38 -3.79
N ILE A 27 -3.34 4.24 -3.38
CA ILE A 27 -2.65 2.95 -3.28
C ILE A 27 -3.39 2.01 -2.30
N ALA A 28 -3.79 2.51 -1.13
CA ALA A 28 -4.56 1.74 -0.17
C ALA A 28 -5.91 1.26 -0.74
N ARG A 29 -6.58 2.10 -1.53
CA ARG A 29 -7.84 1.73 -2.21
C ARG A 29 -7.62 0.65 -3.26
N LEU A 30 -6.53 0.71 -4.02
CA LEU A 30 -6.17 -0.32 -5.01
C LEU A 30 -5.91 -1.69 -4.34
N LEU A 31 -5.31 -1.68 -3.16
CA LEU A 31 -4.96 -2.90 -2.41
C LEU A 31 -6.04 -3.39 -1.45
N GLY A 32 -7.15 -2.65 -1.30
CA GLY A 32 -8.17 -2.96 -0.29
C GLY A 32 -7.64 -2.91 1.15
N ARG A 33 -6.60 -2.10 1.41
CA ARG A 33 -5.95 -1.93 2.72
C ARG A 33 -6.30 -0.59 3.35
N SER A 34 -6.01 -0.46 4.65
CA SER A 34 -6.05 0.86 5.29
C SER A 34 -4.87 1.73 4.86
N PRO A 35 -5.02 3.05 4.71
CA PRO A 35 -3.90 3.95 4.40
C PRO A 35 -2.74 3.85 5.41
N SER A 36 -3.04 3.55 6.67
CA SER A 36 -2.05 3.31 7.73
C SER A 36 -1.23 2.03 7.57
N THR A 37 -1.63 1.13 6.66
CA THR A 37 -0.81 -0.02 6.23
C THR A 37 0.27 0.43 5.28
N ILE A 38 -0.06 1.36 4.36
CA ILE A 38 0.86 1.86 3.35
C ILE A 38 1.90 2.81 3.97
N SER A 39 1.49 3.62 4.96
CA SER A 39 2.39 4.58 5.63
C SER A 39 3.50 3.96 6.49
N ARG A 40 3.55 2.62 6.61
CA ARG A 40 4.53 1.89 7.43
C ARG A 40 5.66 1.27 6.61
N GLU A 41 5.51 1.26 5.29
CA GLU A 41 6.57 0.96 4.32
C GLU A 41 7.37 2.22 4.02
#